data_AF-A0A8X6KM67-F1
#
_entry.id   AF-A0A8X6KM67-F1
#
_cell.length_a   1.000
_cell.length_b   1.000
_cell.length_c   1.000
_cell.angle_alpha   90.00
_cell.angle_beta   90.00
_cell.angle_gamma   90.00
#
_symmetry.space_group_name_H-M   'P 1'
#
loop_
_entity.id
_entity.type
_entity.pdbx_description
1 polymer ?
#
loop_
_entity_poly.entity_id
_entity_poly.type
_entity_poly.pdbx_seq_one_letter_code
_entity_poly.pdbx_strand_id
1 'polypeptide(L)'
;MSGILTADIYISKSFTEVMSRKIPHVMSFLIWGSLRMRKVEISNLLYDIHYFGNLVNAKLRLLWELLGVVIIIAVPLTSYLAVTLNIKESTCKHLVLYFSFLIAYVPEGWNCKMWFIIAFFHQIAAFALRTAATVLYVIICCYFRNLLNKYSEKGLKKVTDFNSQIDGNYFRRYLELYENIARMTTSFESSMSSPALLVTISDCMGMLYGLERTQHFKQMPPSLWLKWYSFAVVFFFFRGIGSFLCVSLAASSVHEASKRAKTVQEEMLKKFLVSERKSNNNELFLLSVTLNRPPLVLSAWGFFYFTKSLVFTAFGTVLTYALLITQILR
;
A
#
# COMPACT_ATOMS: atom_id res chain seq x y z
N MET A 1 14.53 -19.24 -44.87
CA MET A 1 14.94 -18.06 -44.08
C MET A 1 13.90 -17.87 -42.98
N SER A 2 14.01 -18.66 -41.90
CA SER A 2 12.87 -18.94 -41.01
C SER A 2 13.33 -19.77 -39.80
N GLY A 3 13.99 -19.12 -38.83
CA GLY A 3 14.57 -19.84 -37.69
C GLY A 3 15.03 -19.00 -36.49
N ILE A 4 14.63 -17.71 -36.41
CA ILE A 4 15.11 -16.78 -35.37
C ILE A 4 13.98 -16.35 -34.41
N LEU A 5 12.71 -16.36 -34.83
CA LEU A 5 11.58 -15.83 -34.06
C LEU A 5 11.07 -16.70 -32.90
N THR A 6 11.52 -17.95 -32.75
CA THR A 6 11.07 -18.86 -31.68
C THR A 6 11.87 -18.75 -30.38
N ALA A 7 13.14 -18.33 -30.44
CA ALA A 7 14.00 -18.21 -29.27
C ALA A 7 13.55 -17.06 -28.34
N ASP A 8 13.31 -15.88 -28.90
CA ASP A 8 12.93 -14.68 -28.13
C ASP A 8 11.58 -14.85 -27.40
N ILE A 9 10.63 -15.56 -28.01
CA ILE A 9 9.33 -15.85 -27.39
C ILE A 9 9.48 -16.78 -26.18
N TYR A 10 10.39 -17.76 -26.25
CA TYR A 10 10.64 -18.70 -25.16
C TYR A 10 11.41 -18.04 -24.00
N ILE A 11 12.43 -17.24 -24.32
CA ILE A 11 13.20 -16.47 -23.33
C ILE A 11 12.29 -15.45 -22.64
N SER A 12 11.48 -14.69 -23.40
CA SER A 12 10.50 -13.73 -22.88
C SER A 12 9.47 -14.38 -21.94
N LYS A 13 8.89 -15.53 -22.32
CA LYS A 13 8.01 -16.30 -21.42
C LYS A 13 8.74 -16.71 -20.14
N SER A 14 9.94 -17.29 -20.24
CA SER A 14 10.69 -17.75 -19.06
C SER A 14 11.05 -16.61 -18.10
N PHE A 15 11.43 -15.44 -18.62
CA PHE A 15 11.82 -14.29 -17.81
C PHE A 15 10.60 -13.60 -17.17
N THR A 16 9.52 -13.44 -17.93
CA THR A 16 8.27 -12.84 -17.41
C THR A 16 7.65 -13.75 -16.35
N GLU A 17 7.68 -15.07 -16.55
CA GLU A 17 7.33 -16.03 -15.50
C GLU A 17 8.29 -15.91 -14.31
N VAL A 18 9.61 -16.06 -14.47
CA VAL A 18 10.56 -16.02 -13.35
C VAL A 18 10.47 -14.71 -12.53
N MET A 19 10.17 -13.58 -13.17
CA MET A 19 9.95 -12.31 -12.47
C MET A 19 8.59 -12.27 -11.75
N SER A 20 7.48 -12.58 -12.43
CA SER A 20 6.13 -12.60 -11.82
C SER A 20 6.04 -13.55 -10.63
N ARG A 21 6.75 -14.69 -10.75
CA ARG A 21 6.98 -15.66 -9.68
C ARG A 21 7.72 -14.98 -8.53
N LYS A 22 8.99 -14.56 -8.66
CA LYS A 22 9.81 -14.13 -7.49
C LYS A 22 9.28 -12.91 -6.72
N ILE A 23 8.47 -12.06 -7.34
CA ILE A 23 8.02 -10.78 -6.78
C ILE A 23 7.38 -10.90 -5.38
N PRO A 24 6.35 -11.72 -5.07
CA PRO A 24 5.62 -11.58 -3.80
C PRO A 24 6.45 -11.78 -2.52
N HIS A 25 7.40 -12.72 -2.47
CA HIS A 25 8.28 -12.86 -1.29
C HIS A 25 9.38 -11.81 -1.27
N VAL A 26 9.95 -11.46 -2.43
CA VAL A 26 10.91 -10.36 -2.55
C VAL A 26 10.27 -9.05 -2.10
N MET A 27 9.02 -8.77 -2.49
CA MET A 27 8.27 -7.60 -2.04
C MET A 27 7.94 -7.65 -0.54
N SER A 28 7.54 -8.80 0.02
CA SER A 28 7.36 -8.91 1.49
C SER A 28 8.67 -8.68 2.25
N PHE A 29 9.79 -9.20 1.74
CA PHE A 29 11.12 -9.02 2.33
C PHE A 29 11.65 -7.59 2.14
N LEU A 30 11.34 -6.93 1.01
CA LEU A 30 11.65 -5.52 0.75
C LEU A 30 10.74 -4.57 1.54
N ILE A 31 9.47 -4.93 1.82
CA ILE A 31 8.60 -4.19 2.77
C ILE A 31 9.24 -4.26 4.15
N TRP A 32 9.54 -5.47 4.62
CA TRP A 32 10.15 -5.65 5.93
C TRP A 32 11.55 -4.99 6.01
N GLY A 33 12.34 -5.09 4.94
CA GLY A 33 13.64 -4.47 4.80
C GLY A 33 13.58 -2.94 4.78
N SER A 34 12.66 -2.33 4.02
CA SER A 34 12.50 -0.88 3.99
C SER A 34 11.97 -0.34 5.31
N LEU A 35 10.97 -1.00 5.91
CA LEU A 35 10.48 -0.70 7.27
C LEU A 35 11.58 -0.86 8.34
N ARG A 36 12.50 -1.83 8.17
CA ARG A 36 13.61 -2.08 9.11
C ARG A 36 14.77 -1.10 8.93
N MET A 37 15.12 -0.76 7.69
CA MET A 37 16.16 0.23 7.38
C MET A 37 15.71 1.63 7.78
N ARG A 38 14.48 2.00 7.43
CA ARG A 38 13.84 3.25 7.88
C ARG A 38 13.29 3.16 9.29
N LYS A 39 13.65 2.15 10.09
CA LYS A 39 13.15 2.01 11.48
C LYS A 39 13.44 3.26 12.30
N VAL A 40 14.59 3.92 12.12
CA VAL A 40 14.91 5.15 12.86
C VAL A 40 14.06 6.33 12.39
N GLU A 41 13.89 6.52 11.08
CA GLU A 41 13.07 7.58 10.51
C GLU A 41 11.58 7.39 10.85
N ILE A 42 11.05 6.18 10.64
CA ILE A 42 9.70 5.78 11.04
C ILE A 42 9.55 5.85 12.56
N SER A 43 10.57 5.52 13.35
CA SER A 43 10.52 5.66 14.81
C SER A 43 10.55 7.12 15.23
N ASN A 44 11.23 8.02 14.54
CA ASN A 44 11.26 9.45 14.83
C ASN A 44 9.95 10.14 14.38
N LEU A 45 9.40 9.74 13.25
CA LEU A 45 8.08 10.16 12.78
C LEU A 45 6.97 9.63 13.71
N LEU A 46 7.10 8.38 14.17
CA LEU A 46 6.30 7.85 15.26
C LEU A 46 6.61 8.54 16.59
N TYR A 47 7.81 9.09 16.83
CA TYR A 47 8.19 9.82 18.05
C TYR A 47 7.50 11.19 18.10
N ASP A 48 7.44 11.90 16.97
CA ASP A 48 6.66 13.12 16.79
C ASP A 48 5.14 12.85 16.98
N ILE A 49 4.68 11.65 16.63
CA ILE A 49 3.30 11.17 16.93
C ILE A 49 3.17 10.67 18.40
N HIS A 50 4.25 10.17 19.01
CA HIS A 50 4.34 9.65 20.40
C HIS A 50 4.42 10.78 21.43
N TYR A 51 4.83 11.98 21.02
CA TYR A 51 4.57 13.21 21.78
C TYR A 51 3.05 13.43 22.02
N PHE A 52 2.19 12.74 21.27
CA PHE A 52 0.73 12.63 21.50
C PHE A 52 0.28 11.25 22.01
N GLY A 53 1.20 10.32 22.27
CA GLY A 53 0.95 8.88 22.46
C GLY A 53 2.00 8.20 23.34
N ASN A 54 2.09 8.67 24.59
CA ASN A 54 3.12 8.40 25.61
C ASN A 54 3.16 6.94 26.15
N LEU A 55 2.97 5.92 25.29
CA LEU A 55 2.62 4.54 25.68
C LEU A 55 3.50 3.44 25.06
N VAL A 56 4.63 3.79 24.40
CA VAL A 56 5.49 2.78 23.76
C VAL A 56 6.96 2.96 24.14
N ASN A 57 7.35 2.36 25.27
CA ASN A 57 8.77 2.11 25.60
C ASN A 57 9.00 0.79 26.36
N ALA A 58 8.20 -0.25 26.09
CA ALA A 58 8.27 -1.53 26.83
C ALA A 58 8.16 -2.81 25.97
N LYS A 59 8.07 -2.71 24.63
CA LYS A 59 7.61 -3.82 23.77
C LYS A 59 8.68 -4.67 23.07
N LEU A 60 9.98 -4.46 23.30
CA LEU A 60 11.00 -5.30 22.65
C LEU A 60 11.16 -6.67 23.30
N ARG A 61 11.12 -6.76 24.64
CA ARG A 61 11.20 -8.03 25.38
C ARG A 61 9.98 -8.93 25.12
N LEU A 62 8.79 -8.33 25.12
CA LEU A 62 7.53 -9.02 24.81
C LEU A 62 7.56 -9.68 23.42
N LEU A 63 8.20 -9.06 22.42
CA LEU A 63 8.34 -9.63 21.08
C LEU A 63 9.23 -10.88 21.03
N TRP A 64 10.30 -10.92 21.84
CA TRP A 64 11.16 -12.11 21.95
C TRP A 64 10.46 -13.25 22.70
N GLU A 65 9.73 -12.94 23.77
CA GLU A 65 8.92 -13.91 24.51
C GLU A 65 7.79 -14.47 23.63
N LEU A 66 7.12 -13.61 22.83
CA LEU A 66 6.12 -14.05 21.84
C LEU A 66 6.72 -14.96 20.76
N LEU A 67 7.92 -14.65 20.27
CA LEU A 67 8.65 -15.47 19.29
C LEU A 67 8.98 -16.86 19.83
N GLY A 68 9.44 -16.96 21.09
CA GLY A 68 9.69 -18.24 21.75
C GLY A 68 8.42 -19.09 21.87
N VAL A 69 7.32 -18.49 22.34
CA VAL A 69 6.01 -19.16 22.45
C VAL A 69 5.50 -19.62 21.06
N VAL A 70 5.64 -18.78 20.03
CA VAL A 70 5.26 -19.15 18.65
C VAL A 70 6.06 -20.35 18.15
N ILE A 71 7.37 -20.43 18.40
CA ILE A 71 8.20 -21.57 17.98
C ILE A 71 7.77 -22.86 18.71
N ILE A 72 7.58 -22.78 20.03
CA ILE A 72 7.19 -23.92 20.88
C ILE A 72 5.83 -24.50 20.46
N ILE A 73 4.87 -23.66 20.04
CA ILE A 73 3.55 -24.10 19.60
C ILE A 73 3.55 -24.52 18.11
N ALA A 74 4.25 -23.79 17.24
CA ALA A 74 4.23 -24.04 15.81
C ALA A 74 4.93 -25.35 15.43
N VAL A 75 6.07 -25.69 16.03
CA VAL A 75 6.82 -26.91 15.63
C VAL A 75 6.03 -28.21 15.87
N PRO A 76 5.43 -28.46 17.05
CA PRO A 76 4.56 -29.62 17.25
C PRO A 76 3.31 -29.60 16.37
N LEU A 77 2.69 -28.42 16.19
CA LEU A 77 1.48 -28.27 15.36
C LEU A 77 1.77 -28.58 13.88
N THR A 78 2.88 -28.08 13.33
CA THR A 78 3.29 -28.38 11.95
C THR A 78 3.60 -29.87 11.76
N SER A 79 4.25 -30.51 12.74
CA SER A 79 4.55 -31.94 12.72
C SER A 79 3.27 -32.79 12.77
N TYR A 80 2.33 -32.44 13.65
CA TYR A 80 1.02 -33.10 13.75
C TYR A 80 0.19 -32.95 12.46
N LEU A 81 0.17 -31.75 11.87
CA LEU A 81 -0.49 -31.49 10.59
C LEU A 81 0.16 -32.27 9.43
N ALA A 82 1.49 -32.41 9.40
CA ALA A 82 2.18 -33.16 8.35
C ALA A 82 1.85 -34.67 8.39
N VAL A 83 1.62 -35.23 9.57
CA VAL A 83 1.20 -36.63 9.77
C VAL A 83 -0.28 -36.82 9.42
N THR A 84 -1.16 -35.93 9.91
CA THR A 84 -2.61 -36.06 9.73
C THR A 84 -3.11 -35.70 8.32
N LEU A 85 -2.43 -34.79 7.60
CA LEU A 85 -2.79 -34.44 6.23
C LEU A 85 -2.41 -35.55 5.25
N ASN A 86 -3.37 -36.38 4.86
CA ASN A 86 -3.19 -37.46 3.88
C ASN A 86 -3.19 -36.94 2.42
N ILE A 87 -2.28 -36.02 2.12
CA ILE A 87 -2.07 -35.44 0.79
C ILE A 87 -1.06 -36.30 0.01
N LYS A 88 -1.42 -36.73 -1.20
CA LYS A 88 -0.51 -37.44 -2.13
C LYS A 88 0.65 -36.52 -2.55
N GLU A 89 1.86 -37.07 -2.66
CA GLU A 89 3.07 -36.27 -2.88
C GLU A 89 3.04 -35.47 -4.19
N SER A 90 2.50 -36.03 -5.28
CA SER A 90 2.32 -35.31 -6.55
C SER A 90 1.39 -34.11 -6.41
N THR A 91 0.25 -34.28 -5.73
CA THR A 91 -0.67 -33.19 -5.39
C THR A 91 0.00 -32.15 -4.50
N CYS A 92 0.80 -32.59 -3.52
CA CYS A 92 1.56 -31.69 -2.66
C CYS A 92 2.58 -30.87 -3.46
N LYS A 93 3.36 -31.47 -4.39
CA LYS A 93 4.34 -30.75 -5.21
C LYS A 93 3.66 -29.68 -6.07
N HIS A 94 2.51 -30.01 -6.68
CA HIS A 94 1.68 -29.01 -7.38
C HIS A 94 1.15 -27.91 -6.45
N LEU A 95 0.74 -28.22 -5.22
CA LEU A 95 0.27 -27.24 -4.24
C LEU A 95 1.40 -26.34 -3.74
N VAL A 96 2.60 -26.85 -3.46
CA VAL A 96 3.76 -26.03 -3.09
C VAL A 96 4.15 -25.12 -4.25
N LEU A 97 4.23 -25.67 -5.47
CA LEU A 97 4.44 -24.88 -6.68
C LEU A 97 3.32 -23.85 -6.92
N TYR A 98 2.11 -24.04 -6.42
CA TYR A 98 1.04 -23.04 -6.54
C TYR A 98 1.10 -21.96 -5.44
N PHE A 99 1.20 -22.35 -4.17
CA PHE A 99 1.22 -21.41 -3.03
C PHE A 99 2.50 -20.58 -2.98
N SER A 100 3.62 -21.13 -3.46
CA SER A 100 4.85 -20.38 -3.69
C SER A 100 4.85 -19.64 -5.03
N PHE A 101 3.72 -19.51 -5.74
CA PHE A 101 3.66 -18.85 -7.05
C PHE A 101 4.76 -19.31 -8.02
N LEU A 102 5.00 -20.63 -8.11
CA LEU A 102 6.02 -21.31 -8.92
C LEU A 102 7.48 -20.87 -8.61
N ILE A 103 7.73 -20.26 -7.44
CA ILE A 103 9.06 -19.82 -6.98
C ILE A 103 9.81 -20.96 -6.31
N ALA A 104 9.12 -21.76 -5.49
CA ALA A 104 9.72 -22.83 -4.71
C ALA A 104 9.37 -24.19 -5.33
N TYR A 105 10.41 -24.88 -5.79
CA TYR A 105 10.35 -26.32 -5.94
C TYR A 105 10.66 -26.96 -4.58
N VAL A 106 10.02 -28.09 -4.28
CA VAL A 106 10.44 -28.94 -3.16
C VAL A 106 11.68 -29.69 -3.62
N PRO A 107 12.85 -29.54 -2.97
CA PRO A 107 14.05 -30.29 -3.37
C PRO A 107 13.82 -31.79 -3.20
N GLU A 108 14.50 -32.60 -4.01
CA GLU A 108 14.45 -34.05 -3.87
C GLU A 108 14.98 -34.47 -2.48
N GLY A 109 14.33 -35.46 -1.88
CA GLY A 109 14.58 -35.87 -0.50
C GLY A 109 13.89 -35.04 0.60
N TRP A 110 13.26 -33.89 0.29
CA TRP A 110 12.56 -33.08 1.29
C TRP A 110 11.08 -33.46 1.42
N ASN A 111 10.56 -33.51 2.65
CA ASN A 111 9.15 -33.79 2.90
C ASN A 111 8.27 -32.62 2.43
N CYS A 112 7.62 -32.79 1.27
CA CYS A 112 6.74 -31.80 0.66
C CYS A 112 5.66 -31.28 1.62
N LYS A 113 5.09 -32.13 2.50
CA LYS A 113 4.01 -31.73 3.41
C LYS A 113 4.50 -30.68 4.42
N MET A 114 5.71 -30.83 4.95
CA MET A 114 6.32 -29.82 5.83
C MET A 114 6.54 -28.51 5.09
N TRP A 115 7.03 -28.58 3.84
CA TRP A 115 7.27 -27.39 3.01
C TRP A 115 5.96 -26.64 2.71
N PHE A 116 4.89 -27.36 2.38
CA PHE A 116 3.54 -26.81 2.19
C PHE A 116 3.04 -26.07 3.44
N ILE A 117 3.19 -26.68 4.62
CA ILE A 117 2.75 -26.09 5.89
C ILE A 117 3.55 -24.82 6.21
N ILE A 118 4.88 -24.84 6.03
CA ILE A 118 5.75 -23.66 6.23
C ILE A 118 5.36 -22.53 5.28
N ALA A 119 5.15 -22.83 3.99
CA ALA A 119 4.72 -21.86 2.98
C ALA A 119 3.35 -21.25 3.34
N PHE A 120 2.40 -22.05 3.83
CA PHE A 120 1.10 -21.59 4.27
C PHE A 120 1.18 -20.62 5.46
N PHE A 121 1.94 -20.95 6.51
CA PHE A 121 2.14 -20.05 7.66
C PHE A 121 2.88 -18.76 7.26
N HIS A 122 3.90 -18.85 6.41
CA HIS A 122 4.60 -17.67 5.88
C HIS A 122 3.65 -16.78 5.06
N GLN A 123 2.76 -17.36 4.25
CA GLN A 123 1.76 -16.63 3.49
C GLN A 123 0.74 -15.94 4.39
N ILE A 124 0.29 -16.57 5.50
CA ILE A 124 -0.57 -15.93 6.51
C ILE A 124 0.15 -14.74 7.15
N ALA A 125 1.42 -14.89 7.56
CA ALA A 125 2.19 -13.81 8.17
C ALA A 125 2.40 -12.64 7.20
N ALA A 126 2.75 -12.91 5.94
CA ALA A 126 2.87 -11.91 4.89
C ALA A 126 1.53 -11.21 4.61
N PHE A 127 0.42 -11.96 4.57
CA PHE A 127 -0.93 -11.42 4.39
C PHE A 127 -1.33 -10.49 5.54
N ALA A 128 -1.10 -10.90 6.79
CA ALA A 128 -1.38 -10.09 7.97
C ALA A 128 -0.55 -8.79 7.98
N LEU A 129 0.75 -8.88 7.68
CA LEU A 129 1.63 -7.71 7.59
C LEU A 129 1.19 -6.72 6.50
N ARG A 130 0.83 -7.21 5.31
CA ARG A 130 0.31 -6.37 4.21
C ARG A 130 -1.00 -5.69 4.62
N THR A 131 -1.94 -6.41 5.21
CA THR A 131 -3.21 -5.82 5.71
C THR A 131 -2.95 -4.77 6.80
N ALA A 132 -2.06 -5.04 7.75
CA ALA A 132 -1.70 -4.07 8.79
C ALA A 132 -1.08 -2.79 8.20
N ALA A 133 -0.20 -2.92 7.21
CA ALA A 133 0.38 -1.79 6.49
C ALA A 133 -0.68 -0.98 5.72
N THR A 134 -1.58 -1.65 4.98
CA THR A 134 -2.73 -1.02 4.31
C THR A 134 -3.59 -0.22 5.31
N VAL A 135 -4.00 -0.85 6.42
CA VAL A 135 -4.89 -0.24 7.42
C VAL A 135 -4.21 0.96 8.09
N LEU A 136 -2.93 0.83 8.49
CA LEU A 136 -2.16 1.93 9.07
C LEU A 136 -2.05 3.12 8.10
N TYR A 137 -1.72 2.87 6.83
CA TYR A 137 -1.63 3.89 5.80
C TYR A 137 -2.96 4.63 5.60
N VAL A 138 -4.07 3.89 5.53
CA VAL A 138 -5.42 4.45 5.36
C VAL A 138 -5.85 5.26 6.59
N ILE A 139 -5.54 4.81 7.81
CA ILE A 139 -5.83 5.56 9.04
C ILE A 139 -5.08 6.90 9.05
N ILE A 140 -3.79 6.89 8.72
CA ILE A 140 -2.97 8.11 8.71
C ILE A 140 -3.41 9.07 7.59
N CYS A 141 -3.75 8.55 6.40
CA CYS A 141 -4.34 9.37 5.34
C CYS A 141 -5.68 10.00 5.78
N CYS A 142 -6.57 9.23 6.42
CA CYS A 142 -7.82 9.76 6.96
C CYS A 142 -7.58 10.83 8.03
N TYR A 143 -6.56 10.67 8.88
CA TYR A 143 -6.15 11.69 9.86
C TYR A 143 -5.71 12.98 9.17
N PHE A 144 -4.77 12.92 8.22
CA PHE A 144 -4.31 14.10 7.46
C PHE A 144 -5.46 14.79 6.72
N ARG A 145 -6.35 14.03 6.06
CA ARG A 145 -7.55 14.57 5.40
C ARG A 145 -8.43 15.33 6.39
N ASN A 146 -8.74 14.75 7.55
CA ASN A 146 -9.61 15.37 8.54
C ASN A 146 -8.95 16.63 9.16
N LEU A 147 -7.62 16.62 9.30
CA LEU A 147 -6.85 17.76 9.80
C LEU A 147 -6.83 18.90 8.77
N LEU A 148 -6.56 18.61 7.49
CA LEU A 148 -6.64 19.56 6.38
C LEU A 148 -8.06 20.12 6.19
N ASN A 149 -9.11 19.31 6.35
CA ASN A 149 -10.50 19.78 6.30
C ASN A 149 -10.78 20.77 7.45
N LYS A 150 -10.46 20.42 8.70
CA LYS A 150 -10.61 21.33 9.86
C LYS A 150 -9.81 22.62 9.69
N TYR A 151 -8.62 22.54 9.09
CA TYR A 151 -7.82 23.70 8.73
C TYR A 151 -8.55 24.58 7.70
N SER A 152 -9.03 24.00 6.61
CA SER A 152 -9.78 24.71 5.55
C SER A 152 -11.09 25.32 6.06
N GLU A 153 -11.82 24.66 6.96
CA GLU A 153 -13.06 25.17 7.57
C GLU A 153 -12.80 26.39 8.46
N LYS A 154 -11.71 26.39 9.25
CA LYS A 154 -11.29 27.55 10.05
C LYS A 154 -10.95 28.74 9.16
N GLY A 155 -10.23 28.51 8.06
CA GLY A 155 -9.93 29.55 7.08
C GLY A 155 -11.19 30.08 6.41
N LEU A 156 -12.03 29.19 5.87
CA LEU A 156 -13.24 29.54 5.15
C LEU A 156 -14.20 30.37 6.01
N LYS A 157 -14.42 30.00 7.27
CA LYS A 157 -15.24 30.81 8.22
C LYS A 157 -14.74 32.25 8.34
N LYS A 158 -13.42 32.43 8.41
CA LYS A 158 -12.77 33.75 8.51
C LYS A 158 -12.76 34.50 7.18
N VAL A 159 -12.80 33.80 6.03
CA VAL A 159 -13.04 34.40 4.71
C VAL A 159 -14.51 34.83 4.57
N THR A 160 -15.48 34.05 5.02
CA THR A 160 -16.91 34.37 4.88
C THR A 160 -17.40 35.49 5.81
N ASP A 161 -16.70 35.74 6.92
CA ASP A 161 -17.02 36.84 7.83
C ASP A 161 -16.64 38.20 7.20
N PHE A 162 -17.64 38.89 6.66
CA PHE A 162 -17.49 40.16 5.95
C PHE A 162 -16.95 41.30 6.80
N ASN A 163 -17.20 41.29 8.12
CA ASN A 163 -16.81 42.38 9.02
C ASN A 163 -15.43 42.17 9.64
N SER A 164 -14.86 40.97 9.50
CA SER A 164 -13.60 40.64 10.17
C SER A 164 -12.40 40.91 9.26
N GLN A 165 -11.62 41.94 9.60
CA GLN A 165 -10.28 42.09 9.05
C GLN A 165 -9.43 40.87 9.43
N ILE A 166 -8.57 40.47 8.50
CA ILE A 166 -7.59 39.40 8.72
C ILE A 166 -6.32 40.07 9.25
N ASP A 167 -6.06 39.91 10.54
CA ASP A 167 -4.80 40.31 11.17
C ASP A 167 -3.63 39.53 10.56
N GLY A 168 -2.54 40.22 10.20
CA GLY A 168 -1.32 39.62 9.68
C GLY A 168 -0.71 38.57 10.63
N ASN A 169 -0.80 38.78 11.95
CA ASN A 169 -0.35 37.78 12.93
C ASN A 169 -1.21 36.51 12.90
N TYR A 170 -2.52 36.65 12.68
CA TYR A 170 -3.42 35.50 12.50
C TYR A 170 -3.11 34.76 11.19
N PHE A 171 -2.94 35.50 10.08
CA PHE A 171 -2.62 34.89 8.78
C PHE A 171 -1.27 34.18 8.79
N ARG A 172 -0.25 34.77 9.42
CA ARG A 172 1.06 34.15 9.63
C ARG A 172 0.95 32.83 10.41
N ARG A 173 0.26 32.84 11.57
CA ARG A 173 0.02 31.61 12.37
C ARG A 173 -0.77 30.54 11.58
N TYR A 174 -1.69 30.96 10.70
CA TYR A 174 -2.43 30.07 9.82
C TYR A 174 -1.49 29.40 8.80
N LEU A 175 -0.59 30.14 8.17
CA LEU A 175 0.42 29.58 7.25
C LEU A 175 1.46 28.69 7.96
N GLU A 176 1.95 29.09 9.13
CA GLU A 176 2.86 28.28 9.96
C GLU A 176 2.21 26.94 10.34
N LEU A 177 0.91 26.94 10.68
CA LEU A 177 0.15 25.71 10.92
C LEU A 177 0.09 24.83 9.66
N TYR A 178 -0.14 25.39 8.48
CA TYR A 178 -0.12 24.62 7.22
C TYR A 178 1.26 24.07 6.88
N GLU A 179 2.34 24.82 7.09
CA GLU A 179 3.69 24.33 6.82
C GLU A 179 4.06 23.16 7.74
N ASN A 180 3.62 23.19 9.01
CA ASN A 180 3.76 22.04 9.91
C ASN A 180 2.98 20.81 9.40
N ILE A 181 1.74 21.00 8.91
CA ILE A 181 0.93 19.92 8.33
C ILE A 181 1.60 19.35 7.06
N ALA A 182 2.10 20.22 6.19
CA ALA A 182 2.82 19.85 4.98
C ALA A 182 4.09 19.05 5.34
N ARG A 183 4.89 19.53 6.29
CA ARG A 183 6.11 18.84 6.77
C ARG A 183 5.80 17.45 7.32
N MET A 184 4.77 17.30 8.15
CA MET A 184 4.33 15.99 8.65
C MET A 184 3.86 15.07 7.51
N THR A 185 3.13 15.61 6.53
CA THR A 185 2.64 14.85 5.37
C THR A 185 3.79 14.40 4.45
N THR A 186 4.77 15.27 4.20
CA THR A 186 5.99 14.95 3.43
C THR A 186 6.88 13.96 4.16
N SER A 187 6.98 14.05 5.48
CA SER A 187 7.69 13.04 6.29
C SER A 187 7.01 11.68 6.18
N PHE A 188 5.67 11.63 6.33
CA PHE A 188 4.87 10.43 6.16
C PHE A 188 5.04 9.82 4.76
N GLU A 189 4.95 10.63 3.72
CA GLU A 189 5.19 10.26 2.34
C GLU A 189 6.59 9.64 2.16
N SER A 190 7.65 10.30 2.66
CA SER A 190 9.02 9.77 2.57
C SER A 190 9.17 8.39 3.22
N SER A 191 8.48 8.15 4.34
CA SER A 191 8.51 6.88 5.07
C SER A 191 7.64 5.78 4.41
N MET A 192 6.41 6.12 4.03
CA MET A 192 5.36 5.16 3.67
C MET A 192 5.15 4.97 2.16
N SER A 193 5.71 5.83 1.32
CA SER A 193 5.74 5.66 -0.15
C SER A 193 6.27 4.30 -0.60
N SER A 194 7.23 3.73 0.15
CA SER A 194 7.76 2.39 -0.10
C SER A 194 6.76 1.26 0.23
N PRO A 195 6.30 1.08 1.48
CA PRO A 195 5.24 0.13 1.78
C PRO A 195 4.00 0.28 0.88
N ALA A 196 3.58 1.52 0.58
CA ALA A 196 2.44 1.79 -0.28
C ALA A 196 2.65 1.26 -1.72
N LEU A 197 3.83 1.47 -2.33
CA LEU A 197 4.17 0.90 -3.64
C LEU A 197 4.14 -0.64 -3.61
N LEU A 198 4.76 -1.23 -2.59
CA LEU A 198 4.94 -2.68 -2.48
C LEU A 198 3.60 -3.40 -2.18
N VAL A 199 2.72 -2.79 -1.38
CA VAL A 199 1.32 -3.19 -1.20
C VAL A 199 0.55 -3.07 -2.50
N THR A 200 0.65 -1.94 -3.21
CA THR A 200 -0.05 -1.71 -4.49
C THR A 200 0.33 -2.77 -5.53
N ILE A 201 1.62 -3.09 -5.68
CA ILE A 201 2.06 -4.14 -6.61
C ILE A 201 1.57 -5.53 -6.15
N SER A 202 1.60 -5.82 -4.84
CA SER A 202 1.01 -7.05 -4.30
C SER A 202 -0.48 -7.18 -4.62
N ASP A 203 -1.25 -6.11 -4.46
CA ASP A 203 -2.69 -6.10 -4.73
C ASP A 203 -2.98 -6.25 -6.23
N CYS A 204 -2.22 -5.57 -7.11
CA CYS A 204 -2.30 -5.77 -8.56
C CYS A 204 -1.98 -7.21 -8.97
N MET A 205 -0.91 -7.81 -8.42
CA MET A 205 -0.58 -9.21 -8.66
C MET A 205 -1.71 -10.15 -8.18
N GLY A 206 -2.32 -9.87 -7.02
CA GLY A 206 -3.48 -10.61 -6.52
C GLY A 206 -4.72 -10.51 -7.42
N MET A 207 -4.97 -9.33 -8.00
CA MET A 207 -6.06 -9.11 -8.97
C MET A 207 -5.84 -9.92 -10.25
N LEU A 208 -4.65 -9.82 -10.85
CA LEU A 208 -4.33 -10.55 -12.10
C LEU A 208 -4.35 -12.07 -11.89
N TYR A 209 -3.79 -12.56 -10.77
CA TYR A 209 -3.76 -13.98 -10.44
C TYR A 209 -5.16 -14.57 -10.23
N GLY A 210 -6.07 -13.81 -9.60
CA GLY A 210 -7.46 -14.20 -9.44
C GLY A 210 -8.17 -14.41 -10.79
N LEU A 211 -7.90 -13.54 -11.77
CA LEU A 211 -8.49 -13.59 -13.10
C LEU A 211 -7.97 -14.76 -13.93
N GLU A 212 -6.65 -14.98 -13.98
CA GLU A 212 -6.04 -16.12 -14.69
C GLU A 212 -6.58 -17.46 -14.15
N ARG A 213 -6.62 -17.61 -12.82
CA ARG A 213 -6.96 -18.90 -12.18
C ARG A 213 -8.45 -19.21 -12.19
N THR A 214 -9.33 -18.20 -12.11
CA THR A 214 -10.78 -18.41 -12.27
C THR A 214 -11.16 -18.97 -13.65
N GLN A 215 -10.33 -18.78 -14.68
CA GLN A 215 -10.53 -19.39 -15.99
C GLN A 215 -10.10 -20.87 -16.03
N HIS A 216 -8.90 -21.20 -15.55
CA HIS A 216 -8.40 -22.57 -15.55
C HIS A 216 -9.23 -23.55 -14.69
N PHE A 217 -9.95 -23.07 -13.68
CA PHE A 217 -10.84 -23.94 -12.88
C PHE A 217 -11.97 -24.60 -13.68
N LYS A 218 -12.35 -24.07 -14.85
CA LYS A 218 -13.39 -24.67 -15.70
C LYS A 218 -12.96 -26.00 -16.34
N GLN A 219 -11.67 -26.33 -16.33
CA GLN A 219 -11.09 -27.49 -17.02
C GLN A 219 -10.64 -28.62 -16.07
N MET A 220 -10.78 -28.46 -14.74
CA MET A 220 -10.27 -29.41 -13.75
C MET A 220 -11.38 -30.26 -13.11
N PRO A 221 -11.10 -31.53 -12.74
CA PRO A 221 -12.12 -32.44 -12.20
C PRO A 221 -12.65 -31.98 -10.82
N PRO A 222 -13.95 -32.18 -10.53
CA PRO A 222 -14.64 -31.60 -9.39
C PRO A 222 -14.33 -32.32 -8.06
N SER A 223 -13.14 -32.09 -7.50
CA SER A 223 -12.82 -32.52 -6.12
C SER A 223 -13.30 -31.49 -5.08
N LEU A 224 -13.60 -31.96 -3.87
CA LEU A 224 -13.96 -31.09 -2.73
C LEU A 224 -12.87 -30.05 -2.40
N TRP A 225 -11.60 -30.42 -2.55
CA TRP A 225 -10.46 -29.51 -2.37
C TRP A 225 -10.46 -28.36 -3.39
N LEU A 226 -10.85 -28.61 -4.64
CA LEU A 226 -10.97 -27.55 -5.66
C LEU A 226 -12.01 -26.47 -5.27
N LYS A 227 -13.09 -26.84 -4.57
CA LYS A 227 -14.15 -25.90 -4.16
C LYS A 227 -13.66 -24.89 -3.11
N TRP A 228 -13.07 -25.38 -2.02
CA TRP A 228 -12.48 -24.54 -0.96
C TRP A 228 -11.39 -23.60 -1.50
N TYR A 229 -10.63 -24.09 -2.45
CA TYR A 229 -9.53 -23.39 -3.09
C TYR A 229 -9.98 -22.33 -4.09
N SER A 230 -11.04 -22.59 -4.86
CA SER A 230 -11.70 -21.56 -5.70
C SER A 230 -12.18 -20.38 -4.85
N PHE A 231 -12.78 -20.65 -3.68
CA PHE A 231 -13.17 -19.61 -2.72
C PHE A 231 -11.98 -18.78 -2.23
N ALA A 232 -10.84 -19.40 -1.93
CA ALA A 232 -9.62 -18.68 -1.54
C ALA A 232 -9.09 -17.76 -2.65
N VAL A 233 -9.08 -18.20 -3.91
CA VAL A 233 -8.67 -17.39 -5.07
C VAL A 233 -9.58 -16.17 -5.24
N VAL A 234 -10.90 -16.37 -5.16
CA VAL A 234 -11.91 -15.29 -5.22
C VAL A 234 -11.74 -14.31 -4.04
N PHE A 235 -11.44 -14.82 -2.84
CA PHE A 235 -11.15 -13.97 -1.67
C PHE A 235 -9.90 -13.11 -1.86
N PHE A 236 -8.79 -13.67 -2.38
CA PHE A 236 -7.57 -12.89 -2.67
C PHE A 236 -7.80 -11.81 -3.74
N PHE A 237 -8.61 -12.11 -4.76
CA PHE A 237 -9.01 -11.16 -5.79
C PHE A 237 -9.75 -9.95 -5.20
N PHE A 238 -10.84 -10.20 -4.44
CA PHE A 238 -11.60 -9.13 -3.79
C PHE A 238 -10.79 -8.39 -2.72
N ARG A 239 -9.87 -9.06 -2.00
CA ARG A 239 -8.90 -8.41 -1.10
C ARG A 239 -8.00 -7.44 -1.86
N GLY A 240 -7.47 -7.85 -3.01
CA GLY A 240 -6.60 -7.00 -3.84
C GLY A 240 -7.33 -5.74 -4.28
N ILE A 241 -8.53 -5.89 -4.83
CA ILE A 241 -9.41 -4.77 -5.20
C ILE A 241 -9.67 -3.83 -4.01
N GLY A 242 -10.14 -4.38 -2.89
CA GLY A 242 -10.51 -3.59 -1.71
C GLY A 242 -9.31 -2.83 -1.12
N SER A 243 -8.17 -3.50 -0.97
CA SER A 243 -6.93 -2.90 -0.47
C SER A 243 -6.43 -1.80 -1.40
N PHE A 244 -6.34 -2.06 -2.71
CA PHE A 244 -5.94 -1.08 -3.71
C PHE A 244 -6.84 0.17 -3.73
N LEU A 245 -8.16 -0.03 -3.69
CA LEU A 245 -9.15 1.04 -3.61
C LEU A 245 -8.99 1.85 -2.32
N CYS A 246 -8.88 1.20 -1.16
CA CYS A 246 -8.72 1.89 0.12
C CYS A 246 -7.44 2.75 0.16
N VAL A 247 -6.29 2.22 -0.26
CA VAL A 247 -5.02 2.97 -0.34
C VAL A 247 -5.16 4.18 -1.28
N SER A 248 -5.64 3.95 -2.51
CA SER A 248 -5.70 4.98 -3.55
C SER A 248 -6.72 6.07 -3.25
N LEU A 249 -7.90 5.71 -2.75
CA LEU A 249 -8.94 6.68 -2.38
C LEU A 249 -8.55 7.48 -1.12
N ALA A 250 -7.97 6.82 -0.11
CA ALA A 250 -7.50 7.52 1.09
C ALA A 250 -6.42 8.55 0.72
N ALA A 251 -5.42 8.15 -0.06
CA ALA A 251 -4.35 9.04 -0.51
C ALA A 251 -4.87 10.18 -1.42
N SER A 252 -5.73 9.87 -2.39
CA SER A 252 -6.35 10.90 -3.24
C SER A 252 -7.23 11.87 -2.44
N SER A 253 -7.82 11.44 -1.32
CA SER A 253 -8.63 12.33 -0.46
C SER A 253 -7.78 13.31 0.36
N VAL A 254 -6.53 12.96 0.70
CA VAL A 254 -5.56 13.91 1.28
C VAL A 254 -5.20 14.99 0.25
N HIS A 255 -4.99 14.59 -1.00
CA HIS A 255 -4.71 15.53 -2.08
C HIS A 255 -5.87 16.53 -2.31
N GLU A 256 -7.11 16.04 -2.35
CA GLU A 256 -8.30 16.91 -2.49
C GLU A 256 -8.48 17.86 -1.30
N ALA A 257 -8.22 17.40 -0.06
CA ALA A 257 -8.26 18.24 1.12
C ALA A 257 -7.15 19.30 1.12
N SER A 258 -5.93 18.95 0.66
CA SER A 258 -4.82 19.91 0.51
C SER A 258 -5.11 20.95 -0.57
N LYS A 259 -5.69 20.55 -1.71
CA LYS A 259 -6.12 21.47 -2.77
C LYS A 259 -7.15 22.47 -2.23
N ARG A 260 -8.15 22.01 -1.47
CA ARG A 260 -9.15 22.88 -0.82
C ARG A 260 -8.51 23.84 0.19
N ALA A 261 -7.60 23.35 1.04
CA ALA A 261 -6.87 24.16 2.00
C ALA A 261 -6.08 25.29 1.31
N LYS A 262 -5.44 24.98 0.16
CA LYS A 262 -4.73 25.97 -0.66
C LYS A 262 -5.66 27.02 -1.28
N THR A 263 -6.81 26.63 -1.84
CA THR A 263 -7.79 27.59 -2.37
C THR A 263 -8.28 28.55 -1.27
N VAL A 264 -8.52 28.06 -0.05
CA VAL A 264 -8.87 28.92 1.10
C VAL A 264 -7.72 29.86 1.47
N GLN A 265 -6.46 29.41 1.43
CA GLN A 265 -5.29 30.30 1.63
C GLN A 265 -5.20 31.41 0.57
N GLU A 266 -5.48 31.08 -0.70
CA GLU A 266 -5.52 32.06 -1.81
C GLU A 266 -6.62 33.11 -1.62
N GLU A 267 -7.80 32.71 -1.15
CA GLU A 267 -8.89 33.64 -0.81
C GLU A 267 -8.55 34.52 0.41
N MET A 268 -7.93 33.94 1.45
CA MET A 268 -7.45 34.69 2.60
C MET A 268 -6.39 35.72 2.22
N LEU A 269 -5.42 35.35 1.37
CA LEU A 269 -4.40 36.29 0.90
C LEU A 269 -5.02 37.44 0.11
N LYS A 270 -6.00 37.16 -0.77
CA LYS A 270 -6.74 38.21 -1.49
C LYS A 270 -7.45 39.18 -0.55
N LYS A 271 -8.12 38.67 0.49
CA LYS A 271 -8.77 39.53 1.51
C LYS A 271 -7.76 40.32 2.35
N PHE A 272 -6.64 39.72 2.72
CA PHE A 272 -5.56 40.37 3.44
C PHE A 272 -4.97 41.53 2.63
N LEU A 273 -4.64 41.30 1.35
CA LEU A 273 -4.14 42.32 0.42
C LEU A 273 -5.11 43.49 0.21
N VAL A 274 -6.42 43.24 0.17
CA VAL A 274 -7.44 44.30 0.06
C VAL A 274 -7.57 45.09 1.37
N SER A 275 -7.40 44.44 2.52
CA SER A 275 -7.47 45.07 3.85
C SER A 275 -6.22 45.92 4.16
N GLU A 276 -5.03 45.43 3.82
CA GLU A 276 -3.76 46.00 4.25
C GLU A 276 -3.09 46.86 3.14
N ARG A 277 -3.68 48.03 2.87
CA ARG A 277 -3.26 49.00 1.84
C ARG A 277 -1.85 49.61 2.02
N LYS A 278 -1.06 49.10 2.97
CA LYS A 278 0.28 49.57 3.38
C LYS A 278 1.24 48.41 3.73
N SER A 279 0.91 47.17 3.36
CA SER A 279 1.75 46.00 3.65
C SER A 279 3.14 46.12 3.03
N ASN A 280 4.16 45.59 3.71
CA ASN A 280 5.55 45.73 3.30
C ASN A 280 5.85 44.74 2.15
N ASN A 281 6.25 45.23 0.97
CA ASN A 281 6.33 44.43 -0.27
C ASN A 281 7.13 43.11 -0.12
N ASN A 282 8.16 43.09 0.72
CA ASN A 282 8.98 41.90 0.97
C ASN A 282 8.24 40.79 1.73
N GLU A 283 7.34 41.14 2.66
CA GLU A 283 6.53 40.17 3.39
C GLU A 283 5.44 39.59 2.48
N LEU A 284 4.78 40.42 1.68
CA LEU A 284 3.85 39.96 0.64
C LEU A 284 4.50 39.00 -0.37
N PHE A 285 5.75 39.27 -0.76
CA PHE A 285 6.51 38.38 -1.64
C PHE A 285 6.75 37.01 -0.99
N LEU A 286 7.26 36.97 0.26
CA LEU A 286 7.46 35.73 1.02
C LEU A 286 6.16 34.92 1.21
N LEU A 287 5.04 35.60 1.49
CA LEU A 287 3.72 35.00 1.60
C LEU A 287 3.28 34.37 0.26
N SER A 288 3.51 35.04 -0.87
CA SER A 288 3.20 34.52 -2.21
C SER A 288 4.04 33.29 -2.58
N VAL A 289 5.34 33.30 -2.27
CA VAL A 289 6.26 32.17 -2.51
C VAL A 289 5.83 30.95 -1.69
N THR A 290 5.39 31.16 -0.45
CA THR A 290 4.87 30.11 0.42
C THR A 290 3.57 29.50 -0.12
N LEU A 291 2.65 30.33 -0.65
CA LEU A 291 1.41 29.88 -1.29
C LEU A 291 1.65 29.12 -2.61
N ASN A 292 2.68 29.48 -3.37
CA ASN A 292 2.91 28.90 -4.70
C ASN A 292 3.33 27.42 -4.67
N ARG A 293 3.69 26.85 -3.51
CA ARG A 293 3.98 25.41 -3.38
C ARG A 293 2.81 24.56 -3.91
N PRO A 294 3.07 23.44 -4.62
CA PRO A 294 2.01 22.57 -5.12
C PRO A 294 1.21 21.97 -3.95
N PRO A 295 -0.08 21.63 -4.16
CA PRO A 295 -0.86 20.89 -3.16
C PRO A 295 -0.17 19.55 -2.88
N LEU A 296 -0.32 19.05 -1.64
CA LEU A 296 0.26 17.79 -1.22
C LEU A 296 -0.30 16.66 -2.08
N VAL A 297 0.60 15.84 -2.64
CA VAL A 297 0.25 14.63 -3.40
C VAL A 297 1.05 13.48 -2.81
N LEU A 298 0.37 12.39 -2.44
CA LEU A 298 1.03 11.18 -1.98
C LEU A 298 1.39 10.29 -3.18
N SER A 299 2.55 9.63 -3.11
CA SER A 299 3.14 8.89 -4.22
C SER A 299 3.60 7.48 -3.81
N ALA A 300 3.77 6.63 -4.82
CA ALA A 300 4.34 5.30 -4.65
C ALA A 300 5.82 5.33 -5.08
N TRP A 301 6.69 5.76 -4.16
CA TRP A 301 8.13 6.00 -4.39
C TRP A 301 8.36 6.92 -5.61
N GLY A 302 7.51 7.94 -5.83
CA GLY A 302 7.61 8.83 -6.99
C GLY A 302 7.34 8.20 -8.38
N PHE A 303 7.07 6.88 -8.50
CA PHE A 303 6.72 6.25 -9.78
C PHE A 303 5.34 6.68 -10.27
N PHE A 304 4.37 6.82 -9.36
CA PHE A 304 3.02 7.28 -9.65
C PHE A 304 2.40 7.99 -8.45
N TYR A 305 1.43 8.86 -8.73
CA TYR A 305 0.69 9.63 -7.74
C TYR A 305 -0.71 9.06 -7.54
N PHE A 306 -1.12 8.89 -6.28
CA PHE A 306 -2.44 8.34 -5.94
C PHE A 306 -3.55 9.36 -6.23
N THR A 307 -4.11 9.28 -7.43
CA THR A 307 -5.20 10.13 -7.92
C THR A 307 -6.41 9.28 -8.29
N LYS A 308 -7.61 9.87 -8.34
CA LYS A 308 -8.81 9.20 -8.89
C LYS A 308 -8.58 8.69 -10.32
N SER A 309 -7.82 9.40 -11.15
CA SER A 309 -7.47 8.94 -12.50
C SER A 309 -6.66 7.65 -12.48
N LEU A 310 -5.67 7.53 -11.58
CA LEU A 310 -4.87 6.30 -11.43
C LEU A 310 -5.75 5.09 -11.13
N VAL A 311 -6.79 5.25 -10.29
CA VAL A 311 -7.75 4.18 -10.00
C VAL A 311 -8.47 3.72 -11.28
N PHE A 312 -9.01 4.65 -12.06
CA PHE A 312 -9.66 4.31 -13.34
C PHE A 312 -8.69 3.65 -14.34
N THR A 313 -7.45 4.16 -14.46
CA THR A 313 -6.41 3.55 -15.30
C THR A 313 -6.07 2.13 -14.85
N ALA A 314 -5.94 1.88 -13.54
CA ALA A 314 -5.66 0.55 -12.99
C ALA A 314 -6.80 -0.44 -13.27
N PHE A 315 -8.06 -0.05 -13.04
CA PHE A 315 -9.21 -0.88 -13.41
C PHE A 315 -9.28 -1.15 -14.92
N GLY A 316 -9.03 -0.14 -15.74
CA GLY A 316 -8.96 -0.27 -17.20
C GLY A 316 -7.90 -1.29 -17.62
N THR A 317 -6.66 -1.15 -17.13
CA THR A 317 -5.56 -2.07 -17.47
C THR A 317 -5.82 -3.51 -17.01
N VAL A 318 -6.34 -3.72 -15.80
CA VAL A 318 -6.73 -5.06 -15.31
C VAL A 318 -7.83 -5.67 -16.19
N LEU A 319 -8.85 -4.88 -16.58
CA LEU A 319 -9.92 -5.33 -17.46
C LEU A 319 -9.43 -5.65 -18.88
N THR A 320 -8.61 -4.78 -19.48
CA THR A 320 -8.00 -5.01 -20.79
C THR A 320 -7.15 -6.27 -20.79
N TYR A 321 -6.35 -6.49 -19.75
CA TYR A 321 -5.53 -7.69 -19.62
C TYR A 321 -6.37 -8.96 -19.43
N ALA A 322 -7.46 -8.89 -18.64
CA ALA A 322 -8.42 -9.99 -18.51
C ALA A 322 -9.07 -10.35 -19.86
N LEU A 323 -9.46 -9.35 -20.66
CA LEU A 323 -10.02 -9.55 -22.00
C LEU A 323 -9.00 -10.17 -22.96
N LEU A 324 -7.76 -9.67 -22.98
CA LEU A 324 -6.67 -10.23 -23.79
C LEU A 324 -6.35 -11.68 -23.45
N ILE A 325 -6.24 -12.02 -22.16
CA ILE A 325 -6.09 -13.41 -21.69
C ILE A 325 -7.25 -14.27 -22.20
N THR A 326 -8.49 -13.79 -22.05
CA THR A 326 -9.69 -14.52 -22.50
C THR A 326 -9.72 -14.75 -24.01
N GLN A 327 -9.14 -13.85 -24.81
CA GLN A 327 -9.03 -13.97 -26.26
C GLN A 327 -7.90 -14.91 -26.70
N ILE A 328 -6.77 -14.93 -25.99
CA ILE A 328 -5.60 -15.75 -26.31
C ILE A 328 -5.78 -17.22 -25.88
N LEU A 329 -6.58 -17.48 -24.84
CA LEU A 329 -6.88 -18.83 -24.33
C LEU A 329 -8.08 -19.52 -25.02
N ARG A 330 -8.61 -18.93 -26.10
CA ARG A 330 -9.78 -19.42 -26.84
C ARG A 330 -9.41 -20.05 -28.17
#